data_AF-A0A842VDS4-F1
#
_entry.id   AF-A0A842VDS4-F1
#
_cell.length_a   1.000
_cell.length_b   1.000
_cell.length_c   1.000
_cell.angle_alpha   90.00
_cell.angle_beta   90.00
_cell.angle_gamma   90.00
#
_symmetry.space_group_name_H-M   'P 1'
#
loop_
_entity.id
_entity.type
_entity.pdbx_description
1 polymer ?
#
loop_
_entity_poly.entity_id
_entity_poly.type
_entity_poly.pdbx_seq_one_letter_code
_entity_poly.pdbx_strand_id
1 'polypeptide(L)' 'MLVFVDESGDSGLKINKGSSKFFIVTLVLFEEDDEANAADQRIDLLRKGNYDS' A
#
# COMPACT_ATOMS: atom_id res chain seq x y z
N MET A 1 6.84 3.64 -17.27
CA MET A 1 6.42 2.30 -16.75
C MET A 1 6.99 2.09 -15.36
N LEU A 2 6.16 2.30 -14.34
CA LEU A 2 6.50 2.12 -12.93
C LEU A 2 5.58 1.05 -12.34
N VAL A 3 6.14 0.16 -11.52
CA VAL A 3 5.41 -0.96 -10.90
C VAL A 3 5.34 -0.69 -9.41
N PHE A 4 4.13 -0.54 -8.88
CA PHE A 4 3.88 -0.39 -7.44
C PHE A 4 3.32 -1.69 -6.88
N VAL A 5 3.94 -2.19 -5.82
CA VAL A 5 3.51 -3.40 -5.09
C VAL A 5 3.22 -2.99 -3.65
N ASP A 6 1.98 -3.16 -3.23
CA ASP A 6 1.56 -3.00 -1.83
C ASP A 6 1.17 -4.36 -1.25
N GLU A 7 1.69 -4.66 -0.07
CA GLU A 7 1.42 -5.89 0.66
C GLU A 7 0.58 -5.54 1.89
N SER A 8 -0.72 -5.84 1.83
CA SER A 8 -1.60 -5.70 2.97
C SER A 8 -1.81 -7.05 3.66
N GLY A 9 -1.33 -7.14 4.90
CA GLY A 9 -1.34 -8.36 5.71
C GLY A 9 -0.05 -8.46 6.50
N ASP A 10 -0.10 -8.12 7.79
CA ASP A 10 1.02 -8.33 8.71
C ASP A 10 1.42 -9.81 8.68
N SER A 11 2.56 -10.11 8.04
CA SER A 11 3.18 -11.43 8.01
C SER A 11 3.76 -11.85 9.36
N GLY A 12 3.67 -10.95 10.36
CA GLY A 12 3.92 -11.24 11.75
C GLY A 12 3.17 -12.50 12.17
N LEU A 13 3.92 -13.59 12.34
CA LEU A 13 3.48 -14.90 12.80
C LEU A 13 2.84 -14.79 14.20
N LYS A 14 1.61 -14.26 14.29
CA LYS A 14 0.84 -14.10 15.51
C LYS A 14 -0.13 -15.28 15.58
N ILE A 15 0.38 -16.40 16.08
CA ILE A 15 -0.30 -17.72 16.13
C ILE A 15 -1.69 -17.67 16.81
N ASN A 16 -2.02 -16.63 17.59
CA ASN A 16 -3.25 -16.61 18.40
C ASN A 16 -4.12 -15.34 18.36
N LYS A 17 -3.80 -14.28 17.60
CA LYS A 17 -4.72 -13.15 17.29
C LYS A 17 -3.98 -12.01 16.57
N GLY A 18 -4.53 -11.56 15.44
CA GLY A 18 -4.22 -10.24 14.87
C GLY A 18 -3.97 -10.20 13.36
N SER A 19 -3.55 -11.30 12.74
CA SER A 19 -3.26 -11.31 11.30
C SER A 19 -4.53 -11.60 10.47
N SER A 20 -4.68 -10.90 9.35
CA SER A 20 -5.67 -11.26 8.33
C SER A 20 -5.43 -12.70 7.88
N LYS A 21 -6.51 -13.47 7.64
CA LYS A 21 -6.42 -14.83 7.06
C LYS A 21 -5.92 -14.81 5.61
N PHE A 22 -5.97 -13.64 4.97
CA PHE A 22 -5.67 -13.46 3.56
C PHE A 22 -4.53 -12.47 3.40
N PHE A 23 -3.54 -12.88 2.61
CA PHE A 23 -2.50 -12.01 2.09
C PHE A 23 -2.98 -11.48 0.73
N ILE A 24 -3.04 -10.15 0.59
CA ILE A 24 -3.53 -9.51 -0.64
C ILE A 24 -2.39 -8.71 -1.25
N VAL A 25 -2.08 -9.03 -2.51
CA VAL A 25 -1.17 -8.26 -3.36
C VAL A 25 -2.00 -7.56 -4.43
N THR A 26 -1.81 -6.26 -4.56
CA THR A 26 -2.46 -5.45 -5.60
C THR A 26 -1.39 -4.84 -6.51
N LEU A 27 -1.63 -4.88 -7.82
CA LEU A 27 -0.80 -4.25 -8.83
C LEU A 27 -1.61 -3.15 -9.53
N VAL A 28 -1.01 -1.97 -9.68
CA VAL A 28 -1.56 -0.87 -10.47
C VAL A 28 -0.55 -0.51 -11.56
N LEU A 29 -1.03 -0.36 -12.78
CA LEU A 29 -0.27 -0.01 -13.97
C LEU A 29 -0.68 1.40 -14.41
N PHE A 30 0.32 2.24 -14.67
CA PHE A 30 0.12 3.59 -15.21
C PHE A 30 0.69 3.64 -16.62
N GLU A 31 -0.08 4.23 -17.54
CA GLU A 31 0.37 4.44 -18.91
C GLU A 31 1.31 5.65 -19.00
N GLU A 32 0.98 6.70 -18.24
CA GLU A 32 1.71 7.97 -18.22
C GLU A 32 2.43 8.20 -16.88
N ASP A 33 3.57 8.88 -16.93
CA ASP A 33 4.41 9.10 -15.75
C ASP A 33 3.79 10.12 -14.76
N ASP A 34 2.95 11.03 -15.24
CA ASP A 34 2.27 12.03 -14.40
C ASP A 34 1.21 11.39 -13.48
N GLU A 35 0.47 10.40 -13.98
CA GLU A 35 -0.48 9.61 -13.20
C GLU A 35 0.23 8.85 -12.06
N ALA A 36 1.38 8.24 -12.36
CA ALA A 36 2.20 7.55 -11.37
C ALA A 36 2.71 8.51 -10.28
N ASN A 37 3.18 9.70 -10.67
CA ASN A 37 3.64 10.72 -9.73
C ASN A 37 2.50 11.27 -8.85
N ALA A 38 1.30 11.44 -9.41
CA ALA A 38 0.13 11.88 -8.65
C ALA A 38 -0.30 10.84 -7.60
N ALA A 39 -0.24 9.55 -7.95
CA ALA A 39 -0.52 8.46 -7.02
C ALA A 39 0.50 8.43 -5.85
N ASP A 40 1.79 8.57 -6.14
CA ASP A 40 2.85 8.61 -5.12
C ASP A 40 2.67 9.78 -4.14
N GLN A 41 2.44 10.99 -4.66
CA GLN A 41 2.14 12.16 -3.84
C GLN A 41 0.91 11.96 -2.95
N ARG A 42 -0.12 11.29 -3.47
CA ARG A 42 -1.34 11.02 -2.70
C ARG A 42 -1.09 10.02 -1.57
N ILE A 43 -0.27 9.00 -1.81
CA ILE A 43 0.15 8.01 -0.79
C ILE A 43 0.87 8.72 0.35
N ASP A 44 1.79 9.65 0.04
CA ASP A 44 2.52 10.41 1.06
C ASP A 44 1.61 11.29 1.92
N LEU A 45 0.58 11.90 1.32
CA LEU A 45 -0.42 12.67 2.07
C LEU A 45 -1.26 11.78 2.99
N LEU A 46 -1.64 10.59 2.54
CA LEU A 46 -2.37 9.61 3.36
C LEU A 46 -1.52 9.11 4.53
N ARG A 47 -0.23 8.85 4.30
CA ARG A 47 0.71 8.46 5.37
C ARG A 47 0.81 9.52 6.45
N LYS A 48 0.92 10.81 6.07
CA LYS A 48 1.00 11.92 7.03
C LYS A 48 -0.29 12.08 7.84
N GLY A 49 -1.45 11.94 7.20
CA GLY A 49 -2.75 12.07 7.88
C GLY A 49 -3.07 10.97 8.90
N ASN A 50 -2.39 9.81 8.84
CA ASN A 50 -2.63 8.68 9.74
C ASN A 50 -1.71 8.64 10.98
N TYR A 51 -0.74 9.56 11.11
CA TYR A 51 0.16 9.65 12.28
C TYR A 51 -0.24 10.76 13.28
N ASP A 52 -1.12 11.68 12.89
CA ASP A 52 -1.61 12.79 13.72
C ASP A 52 -2.96 12.49 14.43
N SER A 53 -3.41 11.23 14.42
CA SER A 53 -4.66 10.76 15.07
C SER A 53 -4.41 9.68 16.11
#